data_AF-A0A953EU44-F1
#
_entry.id   AF-A0A953EU44-F1
#
_cell.length_a   1.000
_cell.length_b   1.000
_cell.length_c   1.000
_cell.angle_alpha   90.00
_cell.angle_beta   90.00
_cell.angle_gamma   90.00
#
_symmetry.space_group_name_H-M   'P 1'
#
loop_
_entity.id
_entity.type
_entity.pdbx_description
1 polymer ?
#
loop_
_entity_poly.entity_id
_entity_poly.type
_entity_poly.pdbx_seq_one_letter_code
_entity_poly.pdbx_strand_id
1 'polypeptide(L)'
;MPAQLDVYRDWLKIEETKRPLNYYQLLKLNTKEKKFEDDPVRIRSHYRQLNAHVRKFSSGEFAAQSQELLNELAKAMLCLTDAKRKAEYDATLGRIQAQPGKRRTIEELLLLRKVIDQEQLAKARSFADAVGIDIHDALVQQKMSKPEIVMQIYAESLGLPYVDLAETGVDVDLVPQVPVIMARQHSCVPVMVDDGQVLMASPHPLKPEIEDELRLRIGMPVRPVLCTVQSVNMAINRFYSKEAAAAELKAGPKPTPAQAGAAGTAKDGQAAKPAKPKSTKTSAEQKSEQRKFSLIAFNFGFMIAVFAQMLLKTPSPTFFQCVPIGILVGVVAAGATFAALKFRG
;
A
#
# COMPACT_ATOMS: atom_id res chain seq x y z
N MET A 1 -10.55 45.13 -14.41
CA MET A 1 -9.84 43.84 -14.33
C MET A 1 -10.87 42.77 -14.67
N PRO A 2 -10.70 41.95 -15.73
CA PRO A 2 -11.58 40.80 -15.91
C PRO A 2 -11.53 39.95 -14.64
N ALA A 3 -12.69 39.55 -14.11
CA ALA A 3 -12.76 38.75 -12.91
C ALA A 3 -11.98 37.45 -13.14
N GLN A 4 -10.92 37.23 -12.36
CA GLN A 4 -10.15 35.99 -12.40
C GLN A 4 -11.10 34.82 -12.14
N LEU A 5 -11.12 33.84 -13.05
CA LEU A 5 -11.98 32.66 -12.96
C LEU A 5 -11.73 31.94 -11.63
N ASP A 6 -12.76 31.79 -10.81
CA ASP A 6 -12.71 30.94 -9.62
C ASP A 6 -13.32 29.60 -9.99
N VAL A 7 -12.49 28.61 -10.33
CA VAL A 7 -12.96 27.29 -10.77
C VAL A 7 -13.87 26.59 -9.76
N TYR A 8 -13.69 26.84 -8.45
CA TYR A 8 -14.51 26.21 -7.41
C TYR A 8 -15.89 26.86 -7.34
N ARG A 9 -15.97 28.19 -7.42
CA ARG A 9 -17.25 28.90 -7.41
C ARG A 9 -17.96 28.75 -8.75
N ASP A 10 -17.24 28.93 -9.85
CA ASP A 10 -17.82 29.11 -11.17
C ASP A 10 -18.20 27.76 -11.79
N TRP A 11 -17.41 26.69 -11.57
CA TRP A 11 -17.72 25.34 -12.06
C TRP A 11 -18.34 24.45 -10.97
N LEU A 12 -17.72 24.33 -9.79
CA LEU A 12 -18.22 23.41 -8.76
C LEU A 12 -19.38 23.97 -7.93
N LYS A 13 -19.70 25.26 -8.07
CA LYS A 13 -20.73 25.98 -7.31
C LYS A 13 -20.51 25.84 -5.80
N ILE A 14 -19.25 25.95 -5.36
CA ILE A 14 -18.89 25.97 -3.94
C ILE A 14 -18.89 27.42 -3.48
N GLU A 15 -19.82 27.76 -2.58
CA GLU A 15 -19.98 29.12 -2.03
C GLU A 15 -18.92 29.46 -0.97
N GLU A 16 -18.25 28.44 -0.43
CA GLU A 16 -17.26 28.59 0.64
C GLU A 16 -16.02 29.37 0.15
N THR A 17 -15.72 30.46 0.86
CA THR A 17 -14.63 31.39 0.49
C THR A 17 -13.32 31.12 1.22
N LYS A 18 -13.34 30.39 2.35
CA LYS A 18 -12.12 30.06 3.09
C LYS A 18 -11.30 29.03 2.31
N ARG A 19 -10.07 29.41 1.94
CA ARG A 19 -9.09 28.56 1.24
C ARG A 19 -7.92 28.22 2.18
N PRO A 20 -7.29 27.03 2.04
CA PRO A 20 -7.62 25.94 1.10
C PRO A 20 -8.90 25.17 1.51
N LEU A 21 -9.62 24.63 0.52
CA LEU A 21 -10.74 23.71 0.78
C LEU A 21 -10.22 22.37 1.30
N ASN A 22 -10.96 21.76 2.23
CA ASN A 22 -10.68 20.37 2.60
C ASN A 22 -11.28 19.39 1.57
N TYR A 23 -10.85 18.12 1.56
CA TYR A 23 -11.27 17.11 0.58
C TYR A 23 -12.76 16.79 0.65
N TYR A 24 -13.38 16.87 1.83
CA TYR A 24 -14.82 16.69 1.97
C TYR A 24 -15.61 17.84 1.34
N GLN A 25 -15.15 19.08 1.49
CA GLN A 25 -15.71 20.26 0.83
C GLN A 25 -15.53 20.20 -0.68
N LEU A 26 -14.32 19.83 -1.13
CA LEU A 26 -13.99 19.76 -2.55
C LEU A 26 -14.86 18.73 -3.29
N LEU A 27 -15.07 17.56 -2.69
CA LEU A 27 -15.96 16.52 -3.24
C LEU A 27 -17.45 16.75 -2.91
N LYS A 28 -17.81 17.87 -2.26
CA LYS A 28 -19.19 18.20 -1.86
C LYS A 28 -19.85 17.10 -1.04
N LEU A 29 -19.08 16.50 -0.13
CA LEU A 29 -19.49 15.41 0.75
C LEU A 29 -19.94 15.91 2.12
N ASN A 30 -19.48 17.09 2.54
CA ASN A 30 -19.88 17.68 3.80
C ASN A 30 -21.31 18.21 3.71
N THR A 31 -22.12 17.89 4.72
CA THR A 31 -23.41 18.56 4.95
C THR A 31 -23.35 19.31 6.27
N LYS A 32 -24.35 20.15 6.55
CA LYS A 32 -24.45 20.86 7.85
C LYS A 32 -24.46 19.88 9.04
N GLU A 33 -24.89 18.64 8.82
CA GLU A 33 -25.08 17.62 9.85
C GLU A 33 -23.98 16.55 9.86
N LYS A 34 -23.29 16.35 8.72
CA LYS A 34 -22.27 15.29 8.56
C LYS A 34 -20.97 15.89 8.04
N LYS A 35 -19.99 16.00 8.93
CA LYS A 35 -18.64 16.52 8.61
C LYS A 35 -17.76 15.51 7.88
N PHE A 36 -17.88 14.23 8.19
CA PHE A 36 -17.05 13.15 7.65
C PHE A 36 -17.91 12.13 6.91
N GLU A 37 -17.51 11.78 5.69
CA GLU A 37 -18.10 10.66 4.95
C GLU A 37 -17.25 9.39 5.11
N ASP A 38 -17.93 8.28 5.39
CA ASP A 38 -17.32 6.97 5.63
C ASP A 38 -17.61 5.95 4.54
N ASP A 39 -18.65 6.16 3.73
CA ASP A 39 -18.98 5.27 2.63
C ASP A 39 -18.13 5.57 1.39
N PRO A 40 -17.18 4.69 1.01
CA PRO A 40 -16.34 4.88 -0.17
C PRO A 40 -17.15 4.85 -1.48
N VAL A 41 -18.32 4.19 -1.51
CA VAL A 41 -19.19 4.20 -2.70
C VAL A 41 -19.72 5.60 -2.95
N ARG A 42 -20.18 6.29 -1.90
CA ARG A 42 -20.63 7.68 -1.99
C ARG A 42 -19.50 8.63 -2.39
N ILE A 43 -18.32 8.48 -1.80
CA ILE A 43 -17.12 9.28 -2.14
C ILE A 43 -16.83 9.16 -3.65
N ARG A 44 -16.74 7.93 -4.17
CA ARG A 44 -16.49 7.66 -5.59
C ARG A 44 -17.61 8.20 -6.50
N SER A 45 -18.88 8.09 -6.09
CA SER A 45 -20.01 8.62 -6.86
C SER A 45 -19.94 10.14 -7.02
N HIS A 46 -19.63 10.86 -5.94
CA HIS A 46 -19.46 12.33 -5.99
C HIS A 46 -18.26 12.73 -6.86
N TYR A 47 -17.12 12.05 -6.69
CA TYR A 47 -15.95 12.24 -7.54
C TYR A 47 -16.31 12.09 -9.02
N ARG A 48 -16.95 10.97 -9.42
CA ARG A 48 -17.32 10.71 -10.81
C ARG A 48 -18.19 11.83 -11.40
N GLN A 49 -19.17 12.33 -10.65
CA GLN A 49 -20.04 13.42 -11.09
C GLN A 49 -19.27 14.73 -11.30
N LEU A 50 -18.43 15.13 -10.34
CA LEU A 50 -17.64 16.35 -10.42
C LEU A 50 -16.57 16.25 -11.52
N ASN A 51 -15.86 15.13 -11.57
CA ASN A 51 -14.85 14.83 -12.58
C ASN A 51 -15.45 14.90 -14.00
N ALA A 52 -16.61 14.27 -14.23
CA ALA A 52 -17.31 14.35 -15.51
C ALA A 52 -17.77 15.78 -15.87
N HIS A 53 -18.12 16.59 -14.87
CA HIS A 53 -18.46 17.99 -15.08
C HIS A 53 -17.24 18.82 -15.47
N VAL A 54 -16.15 18.71 -14.72
CA VAL A 54 -14.91 19.48 -14.94
C VAL A 54 -14.26 19.12 -16.27
N ARG A 55 -14.35 17.84 -16.69
CA ARG A 55 -13.87 17.40 -18.02
C ARG A 55 -14.53 18.14 -19.19
N LYS A 56 -15.71 18.73 -19.02
CA LYS A 56 -16.35 19.55 -20.07
C LYS A 56 -15.56 20.84 -20.37
N PHE A 57 -14.69 21.25 -19.46
CA PHE A 57 -13.82 22.43 -19.58
C PHE A 57 -12.35 22.05 -19.87
N SER A 58 -12.07 20.78 -20.22
CA SER A 58 -10.70 20.29 -20.47
C SER A 58 -10.05 20.83 -21.75
N SER A 59 -10.83 21.54 -22.58
CA SER A 59 -10.36 22.18 -23.82
C SER A 59 -10.65 23.67 -23.80
N GLY A 60 -9.80 24.46 -24.48
CA GLY A 60 -9.97 25.91 -24.61
C GLY A 60 -9.05 26.70 -23.68
N GLU A 61 -9.41 27.95 -23.41
CA GLU A 61 -8.60 28.91 -22.65
C GLU A 61 -8.31 28.45 -21.20
N PHE A 62 -9.21 27.66 -20.61
CA PHE A 62 -9.11 27.21 -19.22
C PHE A 62 -8.68 25.74 -19.06
N ALA A 63 -8.06 25.16 -20.09
CA ALA A 63 -7.66 23.74 -20.09
C ALA A 63 -6.68 23.41 -18.95
N ALA A 64 -5.73 24.31 -18.66
CA ALA A 64 -4.76 24.13 -17.57
C ALA A 64 -5.46 24.09 -16.20
N GLN A 65 -6.35 25.05 -15.92
CA GLN A 65 -7.10 25.12 -14.68
C GLN A 65 -8.07 23.93 -14.53
N SER A 66 -8.64 23.44 -15.63
CA SER A 66 -9.42 22.20 -15.66
C SER A 66 -8.56 21.01 -15.23
N GLN A 67 -7.38 20.85 -15.81
CA GLN A 67 -6.47 19.75 -15.48
C GLN A 67 -6.01 19.79 -14.01
N GLU A 68 -5.67 20.98 -13.49
CA GLU A 68 -5.34 21.17 -12.08
C GLU A 68 -6.49 20.73 -11.16
N LEU A 69 -7.72 21.17 -11.45
CA LEU A 69 -8.88 20.79 -10.66
C LEU A 69 -9.20 19.29 -10.74
N LEU A 70 -9.04 18.67 -11.91
CA LEU A 70 -9.19 17.21 -12.06
C LEU A 70 -8.19 16.45 -11.19
N ASN A 71 -6.93 16.92 -11.15
CA ASN A 71 -5.90 16.34 -10.30
C ASN A 71 -6.24 16.50 -8.81
N GLU A 72 -6.73 17.67 -8.39
CA GLU A 72 -7.17 17.88 -7.00
C GLU A 72 -8.35 16.98 -6.59
N LEU A 73 -9.36 16.84 -7.47
CA LEU A 73 -10.50 15.95 -7.25
C LEU A 73 -10.06 14.50 -7.10
N ALA A 74 -9.11 14.05 -7.93
CA ALA A 74 -8.56 12.70 -7.85
C ALA A 74 -7.78 12.48 -6.56
N LYS A 75 -6.91 13.42 -6.15
CA LYS A 75 -6.17 13.36 -4.88
C LYS A 75 -7.11 13.27 -3.68
N ALA A 76 -8.18 14.08 -3.68
CA ALA A 76 -9.20 14.04 -2.64
C ALA A 76 -9.89 12.66 -2.57
N MET A 77 -10.30 12.10 -3.71
CA MET A 77 -10.95 10.78 -3.78
C MET A 77 -10.01 9.67 -3.31
N LEU A 78 -8.76 9.68 -3.75
CA LEU A 78 -7.76 8.67 -3.40
C LEU A 78 -7.37 8.74 -1.91
N CYS A 79 -7.25 9.94 -1.34
CA CYS A 79 -7.02 10.10 0.09
C CYS A 79 -8.21 9.57 0.91
N LEU A 80 -9.45 9.95 0.55
CA LEU A 80 -10.64 9.60 1.32
C LEU A 80 -11.08 8.12 1.15
N THR A 81 -10.52 7.40 0.18
CA THR A 81 -10.77 5.96 -0.02
C THR A 81 -9.61 5.07 0.46
N ASP A 82 -8.46 5.65 0.78
CA ASP A 82 -7.35 4.96 1.44
C ASP A 82 -7.60 4.93 2.96
N ALA A 83 -7.64 3.73 3.54
CA ALA A 83 -8.00 3.57 4.95
C ALA A 83 -7.02 4.27 5.90
N LYS A 84 -5.72 4.25 5.57
CA LYS A 84 -4.68 4.86 6.42
C LYS A 84 -4.68 6.37 6.25
N ARG A 85 -4.64 6.87 5.01
CA ARG A 85 -4.59 8.31 4.76
C ARG A 85 -5.84 9.02 5.21
N LYS A 86 -7.02 8.43 5.00
CA LYS A 86 -8.25 9.00 5.50
C LYS A 86 -8.22 9.14 7.02
N ALA A 87 -7.72 8.13 7.75
CA ALA A 87 -7.62 8.22 9.20
C ALA A 87 -6.66 9.31 9.69
N GLU A 88 -5.52 9.48 9.00
CA GLU A 88 -4.56 10.56 9.25
C GLU A 88 -5.18 11.93 8.92
N TYR A 89 -5.82 12.04 7.76
CA TYR A 89 -6.47 13.25 7.27
C TYR A 89 -7.62 13.70 8.18
N ASP A 90 -8.51 12.77 8.54
CA ASP A 90 -9.62 13.02 9.45
C ASP A 90 -9.14 13.50 10.82
N ALA A 91 -8.02 12.96 11.31
CA ALA A 91 -7.41 13.42 12.55
C ALA A 91 -6.95 14.88 12.46
N THR A 92 -6.39 15.32 11.32
CA THR A 92 -6.04 16.74 11.10
C THR A 92 -7.27 17.66 11.14
N LEU A 93 -8.44 17.13 10.78
CA LEU A 93 -9.73 17.84 10.81
C LEU A 93 -10.46 17.70 12.15
N GLY A 94 -9.82 17.11 13.16
CA GLY A 94 -10.34 16.98 14.52
C GLY A 94 -11.27 15.79 14.74
N ARG A 95 -11.24 14.76 13.88
CA ARG A 95 -11.97 13.51 14.16
C ARG A 95 -11.29 12.75 15.29
N ILE A 96 -11.99 12.60 16.42
CA ILE A 96 -11.56 11.75 17.51
C ILE A 96 -11.79 10.29 17.06
N GLN A 97 -10.71 9.54 16.86
CA GLN A 97 -10.81 8.17 16.35
C GLN A 97 -11.53 7.26 17.35
N ALA A 98 -12.60 6.60 16.91
CA ALA A 98 -12.92 5.27 17.41
C ALA A 98 -11.90 4.30 16.80
N GLN A 99 -11.45 3.31 17.58
CA GLN A 99 -10.47 2.31 17.14
C GLN A 99 -10.82 1.78 15.75
N PRO A 100 -9.83 1.59 14.84
CA PRO A 100 -10.10 1.04 13.52
C PRO A 100 -10.82 -0.29 13.69
N GLY A 101 -12.07 -0.35 13.24
CA GLY A 101 -12.85 -1.58 13.27
C GLY A 101 -12.09 -2.69 12.55
N LYS A 102 -12.27 -3.94 12.98
CA LYS A 102 -11.66 -5.11 12.33
C LYS A 102 -11.90 -5.01 10.81
N ARG A 103 -10.81 -5.07 10.02
CA ARG A 103 -10.92 -5.13 8.56
C ARG A 103 -11.77 -6.34 8.19
N ARG A 104 -12.83 -6.08 7.43
CA ARG A 104 -13.73 -7.12 6.93
C ARG A 104 -13.05 -7.84 5.77
N THR A 105 -13.30 -9.14 5.66
CA THR A 105 -12.83 -9.90 4.50
C THR A 105 -13.59 -9.45 3.25
N ILE A 106 -13.03 -9.75 2.07
CA ILE A 106 -13.70 -9.46 0.81
C ILE A 106 -15.09 -10.12 0.74
N GLU A 107 -15.20 -11.36 1.22
CA GLU A 107 -16.45 -12.14 1.24
C GLU A 107 -17.52 -11.48 2.11
N GLU A 108 -17.15 -11.04 3.32
CA GLU A 108 -18.04 -10.32 4.22
C GLU A 108 -18.54 -9.02 3.59
N LEU A 109 -17.66 -8.27 2.92
CA LEU A 109 -18.02 -7.02 2.25
C LEU A 109 -18.93 -7.25 1.05
N LEU A 110 -18.69 -8.31 0.27
CA LEU A 110 -19.51 -8.68 -0.89
C LEU A 110 -20.96 -9.00 -0.47
N LEU A 111 -21.13 -9.78 0.60
CA LEU A 111 -22.44 -10.11 1.17
C LEU A 111 -23.10 -8.89 1.81
N LEU A 112 -22.35 -8.11 2.60
CA LEU A 112 -22.88 -6.95 3.32
C LEU A 112 -23.38 -5.87 2.35
N ARG A 113 -22.71 -5.68 1.22
CA ARG A 113 -23.13 -4.77 0.16
C ARG A 113 -24.16 -5.37 -0.80
N LYS A 114 -24.60 -6.61 -0.54
CA LYS A 114 -25.55 -7.35 -1.38
C LYS A 114 -25.12 -7.40 -2.85
N VAL A 115 -23.80 -7.49 -3.09
CA VAL A 115 -23.25 -7.62 -4.45
C VAL A 115 -23.44 -9.04 -4.95
N ILE A 116 -23.36 -10.01 -4.03
CA ILE A 116 -23.65 -11.42 -4.27
C ILE A 116 -24.45 -11.97 -3.08
N ASP A 117 -25.12 -13.10 -3.30
CA ASP A 117 -25.73 -13.90 -2.25
C ASP A 117 -24.80 -15.03 -1.77
N GLN A 118 -25.28 -15.79 -0.77
CA GLN A 118 -24.52 -16.89 -0.18
C GLN A 118 -24.29 -18.06 -1.14
N GLU A 119 -25.22 -18.29 -2.07
CA GLU A 119 -25.16 -19.39 -3.04
C GLU A 119 -24.13 -19.09 -4.14
N GLN A 120 -24.15 -17.85 -4.66
CA GLN A 120 -23.16 -17.32 -5.58
C GLN A 120 -21.77 -17.31 -4.96
N LEU A 121 -21.64 -16.94 -3.68
CA LEU A 121 -20.36 -17.00 -2.97
C LEU A 121 -19.83 -18.43 -2.89
N ALA A 122 -20.67 -19.41 -2.55
CA ALA A 122 -20.27 -20.81 -2.50
C ALA A 122 -19.82 -21.34 -3.88
N LYS A 123 -20.54 -20.96 -4.94
CA LYS A 123 -20.20 -21.32 -6.32
C LYS A 123 -18.90 -20.64 -6.81
N ALA A 124 -18.69 -19.38 -6.45
CA ALA A 124 -17.46 -18.66 -6.77
C ALA A 124 -16.25 -19.31 -6.07
N ARG A 125 -16.42 -19.72 -4.81
CA ARG A 125 -15.39 -20.40 -4.03
C ARG A 125 -15.03 -21.76 -4.61
N SER A 126 -16.03 -22.60 -4.94
CA SER A 126 -15.74 -23.90 -5.55
C SER A 126 -15.02 -23.79 -6.89
N PHE A 127 -15.35 -22.75 -7.69
CA PHE A 127 -14.64 -22.45 -8.92
C PHE A 127 -13.21 -21.95 -8.67
N ALA A 128 -13.02 -21.03 -7.71
CA ALA A 128 -11.72 -20.52 -7.31
C ALA A 128 -10.77 -21.65 -6.87
N ASP A 129 -11.26 -22.56 -6.02
CA ASP A 129 -10.51 -23.72 -5.52
C ASP A 129 -10.18 -24.72 -6.64
N ALA A 130 -11.10 -24.93 -7.59
CA ALA A 130 -10.89 -25.86 -8.71
C ALA A 130 -9.88 -25.35 -9.74
N VAL A 131 -9.85 -24.05 -9.99
CA VAL A 131 -8.96 -23.42 -10.99
C VAL A 131 -7.64 -22.94 -10.37
N GLY A 132 -7.61 -22.69 -9.05
CA GLY A 132 -6.45 -22.14 -8.35
C GLY A 132 -6.29 -20.64 -8.55
N ILE A 133 -7.40 -19.89 -8.60
CA ILE A 133 -7.42 -18.42 -8.74
C ILE A 133 -8.05 -17.79 -7.50
N ASP A 134 -7.85 -16.49 -7.31
CA ASP A 134 -8.48 -15.77 -6.23
C ASP A 134 -10.00 -15.62 -6.42
N ILE A 135 -10.74 -15.52 -5.32
CA ILE A 135 -12.21 -15.43 -5.35
C ILE A 135 -12.73 -14.22 -6.13
N HIS A 136 -12.02 -13.09 -6.09
CA HIS A 136 -12.42 -11.89 -6.82
C HIS A 136 -12.30 -12.08 -8.33
N ASP A 137 -11.26 -12.77 -8.81
CA ASP A 137 -11.10 -13.11 -10.21
C ASP A 137 -12.12 -14.17 -10.65
N ALA A 138 -12.41 -15.15 -9.79
CA ALA A 138 -13.47 -16.14 -10.01
C ALA A 138 -14.83 -15.48 -10.22
N LEU A 139 -15.19 -14.49 -9.39
CA LEU A 139 -16.46 -13.74 -9.49
C LEU A 139 -16.58 -13.00 -10.82
N VAL A 140 -15.48 -12.41 -11.31
CA VAL A 140 -15.44 -11.71 -12.59
C VAL A 140 -15.53 -12.70 -13.75
N GLN A 141 -14.77 -13.80 -13.71
CA GLN A 141 -14.78 -14.81 -14.77
C GLN A 141 -16.14 -15.51 -14.92
N GLN A 142 -16.81 -15.80 -13.80
CA GLN A 142 -18.15 -16.39 -13.78
C GLN A 142 -19.27 -15.38 -14.08
N LYS A 143 -18.92 -14.12 -14.38
CA LYS A 143 -19.86 -13.01 -14.67
C LYS A 143 -20.91 -12.81 -13.57
N MET A 144 -20.55 -13.10 -12.33
CA MET A 144 -21.47 -12.97 -11.18
C MET A 144 -21.63 -11.51 -10.76
N SER A 145 -20.62 -10.68 -11.00
CA SER A 145 -20.67 -9.24 -10.72
C SER A 145 -19.77 -8.47 -11.70
N LYS A 146 -19.91 -7.14 -11.70
CA LYS A 146 -19.10 -6.25 -12.54
C LYS A 146 -17.67 -6.16 -12.01
N PRO A 147 -16.64 -6.18 -12.87
CA PRO A 147 -15.23 -6.08 -12.45
C PRO A 147 -14.95 -4.87 -11.57
N GLU A 148 -15.57 -3.73 -11.88
CA GLU A 148 -15.36 -2.48 -11.15
C GLU A 148 -15.86 -2.60 -9.70
N ILE A 149 -17.03 -3.23 -9.49
CA ILE A 149 -17.62 -3.36 -8.15
C ILE A 149 -16.80 -4.34 -7.31
N VAL A 150 -16.40 -5.47 -7.91
CA VAL A 150 -15.59 -6.49 -7.22
C VAL A 150 -14.23 -5.90 -6.81
N MET A 151 -13.53 -5.23 -7.72
CA MET A 151 -12.23 -4.62 -7.43
C MET A 151 -12.32 -3.48 -6.40
N GLN A 152 -13.41 -2.72 -6.41
CA GLN A 152 -13.66 -1.70 -5.40
C GLN A 152 -13.82 -2.27 -3.99
N ILE A 153 -14.45 -3.44 -3.87
CA ILE A 153 -14.62 -4.15 -2.60
C ILE A 153 -13.32 -4.83 -2.17
N TYR A 154 -12.59 -5.40 -3.12
CA TYR A 154 -11.26 -5.96 -2.86
C TYR A 154 -10.30 -4.89 -2.31
N ALA A 155 -10.24 -3.72 -2.95
CA ALA A 155 -9.44 -2.58 -2.48
C ALA A 155 -9.78 -2.18 -1.05
N GLU A 156 -11.07 -2.10 -0.72
CA GLU A 156 -11.55 -1.78 0.62
C GLU A 156 -11.16 -2.84 1.65
N SER A 157 -11.22 -4.13 1.30
CA SER A 157 -10.79 -5.23 2.19
C SER A 157 -9.30 -5.13 2.57
N LEU A 158 -8.48 -4.63 1.64
CA LEU A 158 -7.05 -4.39 1.84
C LEU A 158 -6.76 -3.02 2.50
N GLY A 159 -7.74 -2.12 2.50
CA GLY A 159 -7.58 -0.72 2.91
C GLY A 159 -6.82 0.15 1.91
N LEU A 160 -6.74 -0.29 0.66
CA LEU A 160 -6.11 0.44 -0.44
C LEU A 160 -7.17 1.21 -1.25
N PRO A 161 -6.80 2.35 -1.86
CA PRO A 161 -7.70 3.06 -2.76
C PRO A 161 -7.89 2.28 -4.08
N TYR A 162 -9.02 2.54 -4.73
CA TYR A 162 -9.33 2.05 -6.09
C TYR A 162 -9.40 3.23 -7.05
N VAL A 163 -8.78 3.08 -8.23
CA VAL A 163 -8.80 4.06 -9.31
C VAL A 163 -9.33 3.44 -10.60
N ASP A 164 -10.16 4.21 -11.30
CA ASP A 164 -10.44 3.94 -12.71
C ASP A 164 -9.57 4.87 -13.58
N LEU A 165 -8.68 4.26 -14.37
CA LEU A 165 -7.77 5.00 -15.26
C LEU A 165 -8.49 5.72 -16.38
N ALA A 166 -9.70 5.27 -16.77
CA ALA A 166 -10.51 5.98 -17.77
C ALA A 166 -11.04 7.31 -17.22
N GLU A 167 -11.32 7.38 -15.92
CA GLU A 167 -11.83 8.57 -15.23
C GLU A 167 -10.71 9.48 -14.72
N THR A 168 -9.62 8.92 -14.24
CA THR A 168 -8.54 9.71 -13.61
C THR A 168 -7.49 10.14 -14.63
N GLY A 169 -7.28 9.33 -15.68
CA GLY A 169 -6.18 9.52 -16.61
C GLY A 169 -4.86 9.01 -16.05
N VAL A 170 -3.83 9.10 -16.87
CA VAL A 170 -2.43 8.76 -16.56
C VAL A 170 -1.60 9.98 -16.89
N ASP A 171 -0.76 10.38 -15.96
CA ASP A 171 0.23 11.43 -16.18
C ASP A 171 1.28 10.95 -17.18
N VAL A 172 1.31 11.60 -18.34
CA VAL A 172 2.18 11.25 -19.47
C VAL A 172 3.65 11.48 -19.13
N ASP A 173 3.96 12.39 -18.20
CA ASP A 173 5.33 12.71 -17.81
C ASP A 173 5.95 11.62 -16.91
N LEU A 174 5.10 10.80 -16.27
CA LEU A 174 5.54 9.67 -15.45
C LEU A 174 5.75 8.38 -16.26
N VAL A 175 5.07 8.24 -17.40
CA VAL A 175 5.13 7.03 -18.24
C VAL A 175 6.57 6.65 -18.62
N PRO A 176 7.46 7.56 -19.07
CA PRO A 176 8.83 7.20 -19.46
C PRO A 176 9.70 6.73 -18.29
N GLN A 177 9.31 6.99 -17.04
CA GLN A 177 10.08 6.64 -15.85
C GLN A 177 9.91 5.15 -15.50
N VAL A 178 8.82 4.53 -15.95
CA VAL A 178 8.56 3.11 -15.74
C VAL A 178 8.98 2.33 -16.99
N PRO A 179 9.86 1.34 -16.88
CA PRO A 179 10.30 0.54 -18.01
C PRO A 179 9.13 -0.27 -18.61
N VAL A 180 9.11 -0.43 -19.93
CA VAL A 180 8.01 -1.09 -20.64
C VAL A 180 7.90 -2.56 -20.22
N ILE A 181 9.04 -3.21 -20.06
CA ILE A 181 9.12 -4.62 -19.64
C ILE A 181 8.50 -4.78 -18.27
N MET A 182 8.87 -3.91 -17.33
CA MET A 182 8.34 -3.90 -15.96
C MET A 182 6.83 -3.62 -15.93
N ALA A 183 6.38 -2.59 -16.65
CA ALA A 183 4.96 -2.24 -16.75
C ALA A 183 4.10 -3.41 -17.26
N ARG A 184 4.62 -4.17 -18.24
CA ARG A 184 3.94 -5.34 -18.82
C ARG A 184 4.01 -6.57 -17.93
N GLN A 185 5.17 -6.87 -17.35
CA GLN A 185 5.37 -8.06 -16.50
C GLN A 185 4.62 -7.98 -15.17
N HIS A 186 4.53 -6.80 -14.58
CA HIS A 186 3.89 -6.58 -13.28
C HIS A 186 2.52 -5.89 -13.40
N SER A 187 2.02 -5.69 -14.63
CA SER A 187 0.75 -5.01 -14.90
C SER A 187 0.60 -3.74 -14.05
N CYS A 188 1.54 -2.81 -14.18
CA CYS A 188 1.58 -1.59 -13.38
C CYS A 188 1.80 -0.34 -14.25
N VAL A 189 1.07 0.73 -13.95
CA VAL A 189 1.14 2.01 -14.68
C VAL A 189 1.13 3.18 -13.69
N PRO A 190 2.00 4.20 -13.85
CA PRO A 190 1.96 5.38 -13.00
C PRO A 190 0.70 6.19 -13.30
N VAL A 191 0.05 6.74 -12.27
CA VAL A 191 -1.18 7.53 -12.40
C VAL A 191 -0.87 9.00 -12.25
N MET A 192 -0.30 9.40 -11.10
CA MET A 192 0.05 10.77 -10.76
C MET A 192 0.98 10.82 -9.56
N VAL A 193 1.53 12.01 -9.29
CA VAL A 193 2.25 12.31 -8.05
C VAL A 193 1.31 12.91 -7.01
N ASP A 194 1.33 12.35 -5.81
CA ASP A 194 0.56 12.83 -4.66
C ASP A 194 1.40 12.77 -3.37
N ASP A 195 1.48 13.87 -2.63
CA ASP A 195 2.32 14.03 -1.42
C ASP A 195 3.77 13.55 -1.58
N GLY A 196 4.39 13.83 -2.73
CA GLY A 196 5.76 13.39 -3.01
C GLY A 196 5.90 11.88 -3.24
N GLN A 197 4.80 11.17 -3.53
CA GLN A 197 4.79 9.75 -3.85
C GLN A 197 4.14 9.51 -5.22
N VAL A 198 4.62 8.52 -5.96
CA VAL A 198 4.01 8.13 -7.23
C VAL A 198 2.93 7.08 -6.96
N LEU A 199 1.71 7.39 -7.38
CA LEU A 199 0.61 6.44 -7.35
C LEU A 199 0.75 5.47 -8.52
N MET A 200 0.91 4.19 -8.23
CA MET A 200 1.05 3.12 -9.22
C MET A 200 -0.22 2.29 -9.26
N ALA A 201 -0.93 2.32 -10.38
CA ALA A 201 -2.12 1.51 -10.60
C ALA A 201 -1.72 0.08 -11.00
N SER A 202 -2.26 -0.91 -10.29
CA SER A 202 -2.09 -2.34 -10.60
C SER A 202 -3.34 -3.13 -10.19
N PRO A 203 -3.71 -4.23 -10.88
CA PRO A 203 -4.85 -5.05 -10.45
C PRO A 203 -4.59 -5.82 -9.16
N HIS A 204 -3.32 -6.05 -8.81
CA HIS A 204 -2.93 -6.72 -7.58
C HIS A 204 -1.98 -5.83 -6.78
N PRO A 205 -1.89 -5.99 -5.45
CA PRO A 205 -0.87 -5.32 -4.66
C PRO A 205 0.52 -5.63 -5.22
N LEU A 206 1.35 -4.59 -5.38
CA LEU A 206 2.71 -4.76 -5.86
C LEU A 206 3.53 -5.50 -4.81
N LYS A 207 4.46 -6.33 -5.27
CA LYS A 207 5.40 -7.00 -4.38
C LYS A 207 6.41 -5.97 -3.86
N PRO A 208 6.84 -6.06 -2.59
CA PRO A 208 7.78 -5.11 -2.01
C PRO A 208 9.06 -4.92 -2.83
N GLU A 209 9.55 -5.98 -3.48
CA GLU A 209 10.75 -5.90 -4.32
C GLU A 209 10.56 -4.99 -5.54
N ILE A 210 9.37 -5.03 -6.14
CA ILE A 210 9.03 -4.22 -7.32
C ILE A 210 8.76 -2.77 -6.90
N GLU A 211 8.11 -2.57 -5.75
CA GLU A 211 7.92 -1.22 -5.19
C GLU A 211 9.26 -0.54 -4.92
N ASP A 212 10.24 -1.27 -4.36
CA ASP A 212 11.58 -0.74 -4.12
C ASP A 212 12.36 -0.46 -5.41
N GLU A 213 12.25 -1.32 -6.42
CA GLU A 213 12.89 -1.09 -7.72
C GLU A 213 12.31 0.15 -8.42
N LEU A 214 10.98 0.28 -8.44
CA LEU A 214 10.29 1.46 -8.96
C LEU A 214 10.69 2.71 -8.17
N ARG A 215 10.75 2.64 -6.84
CA ARG A 215 11.18 3.75 -5.98
C ARG A 215 12.59 4.22 -6.29
N LEU A 216 13.54 3.30 -6.45
CA LEU A 216 14.92 3.64 -6.78
C LEU A 216 15.05 4.27 -8.17
N ARG A 217 14.23 3.81 -9.12
CA ARG A 217 14.25 4.30 -10.51
C ARG A 217 13.59 5.66 -10.66
N ILE A 218 12.44 5.86 -10.06
CA ILE A 218 11.67 7.10 -10.11
C ILE A 218 12.27 8.15 -9.14
N GLY A 219 12.95 7.70 -8.09
CA GLY A 219 13.51 8.58 -7.05
C GLY A 219 12.46 9.07 -6.04
N MET A 220 11.26 8.50 -6.06
CA MET A 220 10.15 8.84 -5.17
C MET A 220 9.50 7.56 -4.63
N PRO A 221 8.97 7.55 -3.38
CA PRO A 221 8.21 6.42 -2.88
C PRO A 221 7.03 6.09 -3.79
N VAL A 222 6.78 4.79 -3.97
CA VAL A 222 5.67 4.27 -4.77
C VAL A 222 4.55 3.88 -3.83
N ARG A 223 3.32 4.24 -4.19
CA ARG A 223 2.11 3.80 -3.48
C ARG A 223 1.21 3.02 -4.44
N PRO A 224 0.92 1.73 -4.16
CA PRO A 224 0.03 0.96 -5.00
C PRO A 224 -1.42 1.43 -4.86
N VAL A 225 -2.13 1.47 -5.98
CA VAL A 225 -3.57 1.74 -6.07
C VAL A 225 -4.21 0.64 -6.90
N LEU A 226 -5.35 0.12 -6.48
CA LEU A 226 -5.99 -0.97 -7.22
C LEU A 226 -6.84 -0.46 -8.38
N CYS A 227 -6.92 -1.24 -9.44
CA CYS A 227 -7.70 -0.96 -10.64
C CYS A 227 -8.10 -2.26 -11.33
N THR A 228 -8.96 -2.21 -12.34
CA THR A 228 -9.33 -3.44 -13.08
C THR A 228 -8.22 -3.87 -14.04
N VAL A 229 -8.11 -5.19 -14.26
CA VAL A 229 -7.18 -5.79 -15.24
C VAL A 229 -7.38 -5.16 -16.63
N GLN A 230 -8.63 -4.93 -17.02
CA GLN A 230 -8.95 -4.28 -18.30
C GLN A 230 -8.41 -2.86 -18.36
N SER A 231 -8.60 -2.05 -17.31
CA SER A 231 -8.18 -0.65 -17.26
C SER A 231 -6.65 -0.52 -17.42
N VAL A 232 -5.90 -1.36 -16.70
CA VAL A 232 -4.43 -1.39 -16.80
C VAL A 232 -3.96 -1.85 -18.16
N ASN A 233 -4.53 -2.93 -18.70
CA ASN A 233 -4.11 -3.43 -20.01
C ASN A 233 -4.38 -2.42 -21.13
N MET A 234 -5.49 -1.69 -21.05
CA MET A 234 -5.78 -0.58 -21.96
C MET A 234 -4.74 0.53 -21.83
N ALA A 235 -4.39 0.94 -20.61
CA ALA A 235 -3.35 1.94 -20.37
C ALA A 235 -1.98 1.48 -20.88
N ILE A 236 -1.61 0.23 -20.61
CA ILE A 236 -0.35 -0.37 -21.09
C ILE A 236 -0.30 -0.33 -22.61
N ASN A 237 -1.35 -0.77 -23.29
CA ASN A 237 -1.38 -0.79 -24.75
C ASN A 237 -1.40 0.62 -25.37
N ARG A 238 -1.95 1.60 -24.66
CA ARG A 238 -2.00 3.00 -25.11
C ARG A 238 -0.66 3.71 -24.97
N PHE A 239 0.03 3.52 -23.85
CA PHE A 239 1.21 4.31 -23.49
C PHE A 239 2.53 3.57 -23.72
N TYR A 240 2.52 2.24 -23.73
CA TYR A 240 3.72 1.42 -23.88
C TYR A 240 3.62 0.59 -25.16
N SER A 241 4.17 1.11 -26.26
CA SER A 241 4.12 0.40 -27.54
C SER A 241 4.95 -0.89 -27.54
N LYS A 242 4.61 -1.84 -28.43
CA LYS A 242 5.37 -3.10 -28.55
C LYS A 242 6.77 -2.86 -29.10
N GLU A 243 6.93 -1.83 -29.92
CA GLU A 243 8.21 -1.39 -30.48
C GLU A 243 9.12 -0.86 -29.37
N ALA A 244 8.58 -0.10 -28.42
CA ALA A 244 9.31 0.37 -27.26
C ALA A 244 9.79 -0.80 -26.37
N ALA A 245 8.97 -1.82 -26.18
CA ALA A 245 9.36 -3.05 -25.47
C ALA A 245 10.51 -3.79 -26.16
N ALA A 246 10.43 -3.94 -27.49
CA ALA A 246 11.46 -4.60 -28.29
C ALA A 246 12.78 -3.81 -28.34
N ALA A 247 12.70 -2.48 -28.36
CA ALA A 247 13.86 -1.61 -28.29
C ALA A 247 14.54 -1.70 -26.92
N GLU A 248 13.77 -1.76 -25.83
CA GLU A 248 14.30 -1.89 -24.47
C GLU A 248 15.03 -3.23 -24.25
N LEU A 249 14.44 -4.33 -24.73
CA LEU A 249 15.07 -5.66 -24.70
C LEU A 249 16.41 -5.69 -25.45
N LYS A 250 16.54 -4.92 -26.54
CA LYS A 250 17.79 -4.79 -27.31
C LYS A 250 18.81 -3.85 -26.66
N ALA A 251 18.35 -2.82 -25.95
CA ALA A 251 19.20 -1.83 -25.30
C ALA A 251 19.81 -2.33 -23.97
N GLY A 252 19.24 -3.40 -23.38
CA GLY A 252 19.63 -3.90 -22.06
C GLY A 252 19.13 -3.00 -20.92
N PRO A 253 19.28 -3.44 -19.64
CA PRO A 253 18.78 -2.68 -18.50
C PRO A 253 19.48 -1.32 -18.44
N LYS A 254 18.73 -0.23 -18.66
CA LYS A 254 19.27 1.12 -18.41
C LYS A 254 19.64 1.21 -16.93
N PRO A 255 20.90 1.56 -16.59
CA PRO A 255 21.32 1.70 -15.22
C PRO A 255 20.41 2.72 -14.52
N THR A 256 19.82 2.29 -13.42
CA THR A 256 19.12 3.17 -12.47
C THR A 256 20.06 4.33 -12.13
N PRO A 257 19.62 5.60 -12.12
CA PRO A 257 20.48 6.69 -11.71
C PRO A 257 20.96 6.43 -10.29
N ALA A 258 22.21 5.97 -10.16
CA ALA A 258 22.90 5.98 -8.89
C ALA A 258 23.03 7.45 -8.50
N GLN A 259 22.36 7.84 -7.42
CA GLN A 259 22.45 9.20 -6.90
C GLN A 259 23.92 9.54 -6.64
N ALA A 260 24.44 10.44 -7.46
CA ALA A 260 25.69 11.13 -7.23
C ALA A 260 25.44 12.30 -6.27
N GLY A 261 26.15 12.29 -5.14
CA GLY A 261 26.63 13.52 -4.50
C GLY A 261 25.81 14.10 -3.35
N ALA A 262 26.21 13.77 -2.13
CA ALA A 262 26.43 14.79 -1.10
C ALA A 262 27.91 14.74 -0.71
N ALA A 263 28.73 15.53 -1.41
CA ALA A 263 30.13 15.76 -1.05
C ALA A 263 30.20 16.95 -0.09
N GLY A 264 30.57 16.68 1.17
CA GLY A 264 31.11 17.66 2.09
C GLY A 264 32.64 17.56 2.09
N THR A 265 33.29 18.66 1.75
CA THR A 265 34.75 18.86 1.73
C THR A 265 35.36 18.88 3.13
N ALA A 266 36.44 18.12 3.36
CA ALA A 266 37.63 18.54 4.13
C ALA A 266 38.79 17.56 3.86
N LYS A 267 39.95 18.11 3.44
CA LYS A 267 41.27 17.45 3.36
C LYS A 267 41.78 17.11 4.79
N ASP A 268 42.72 16.22 5.08
CA ASP A 268 44.02 15.88 4.48
C ASP A 268 44.46 14.45 4.90
N GLY A 269 45.32 13.82 4.09
CA GLY A 269 46.49 13.09 4.59
C GLY A 269 46.45 11.56 4.80
N GLN A 270 47.11 10.87 3.85
CA GLN A 270 48.01 9.72 4.05
C GLN A 270 47.50 8.29 3.73
N ALA A 271 48.36 7.57 3.00
CA ALA A 271 48.10 6.34 2.25
C ALA A 271 48.26 5.05 3.09
N ALA A 272 47.41 4.05 2.82
CA ALA A 272 47.70 2.63 3.05
C ALA A 272 46.77 1.69 2.21
N LYS A 273 47.31 0.52 1.85
CA LYS A 273 46.79 -0.56 0.98
C LYS A 273 45.45 -1.22 1.45
N PRO A 274 44.77 -2.03 0.59
CA PRO A 274 43.35 -2.34 0.72
C PRO A 274 43.04 -3.52 1.66
N ALA A 275 41.98 -3.38 2.47
CA ALA A 275 41.38 -4.45 3.26
C ALA A 275 39.85 -4.50 3.06
N LYS A 276 39.32 -5.72 2.87
CA LYS A 276 37.89 -6.06 2.71
C LYS A 276 37.00 -5.45 3.81
N PRO A 277 35.78 -4.95 3.52
CA PRO A 277 34.87 -4.53 4.58
C PRO A 277 34.10 -5.74 5.16
N LYS A 278 34.31 -5.99 6.45
CA LYS A 278 33.37 -6.70 7.33
C LYS A 278 32.37 -5.67 7.85
N SER A 279 31.07 -5.95 7.75
CA SER A 279 30.00 -5.12 8.30
C SER A 279 29.90 -5.30 9.82
N THR A 280 30.33 -4.29 10.57
CA THR A 280 30.16 -4.23 12.03
C THR A 280 28.75 -3.69 12.34
N LYS A 281 27.84 -4.54 12.79
CA LYS A 281 26.50 -4.12 13.26
C LYS A 281 26.61 -3.34 14.57
N THR A 282 25.79 -2.31 14.72
CA THR A 282 25.77 -1.38 15.86
C THR A 282 25.33 -2.08 17.15
N SER A 283 25.88 -1.66 18.30
CA SER A 283 25.65 -2.26 19.62
C SER A 283 24.17 -2.35 20.05
N ALA A 284 23.29 -1.52 19.49
CA ALA A 284 21.84 -1.58 19.71
C ALA A 284 21.14 -2.69 18.91
N GLU A 285 21.58 -2.99 17.68
CA GLU A 285 21.07 -4.10 16.87
C GLU A 285 21.49 -5.46 17.43
N GLN A 286 22.72 -5.57 17.95
CA GLN A 286 23.18 -6.79 18.60
C GLN A 286 22.36 -7.11 19.86
N LYS A 287 21.98 -6.09 20.65
CA LYS A 287 21.16 -6.27 21.85
C LYS A 287 19.71 -6.66 21.54
N SER A 288 19.16 -6.22 20.41
CA SER A 288 17.78 -6.57 20.01
C SER A 288 17.70 -7.99 19.42
N GLU A 289 18.68 -8.38 18.61
CA GLU A 289 18.84 -9.76 18.12
C GLU A 289 19.07 -10.75 19.27
N GLN A 290 19.94 -10.43 20.24
CA GLN A 290 20.16 -11.28 21.41
C GLN A 290 18.89 -11.49 22.25
N ARG A 291 18.04 -10.46 22.38
CA ARG A 291 16.74 -10.60 23.07
C ARG A 291 15.77 -11.51 22.30
N LYS A 292 15.77 -11.46 20.97
CA LYS A 292 14.96 -12.35 20.12
C LYS A 292 15.45 -13.81 20.20
N PHE A 293 16.76 -14.03 20.12
CA PHE A 293 17.33 -15.38 20.28
C PHE A 293 17.10 -15.96 21.68
N SER A 294 17.21 -15.14 22.72
CA SER A 294 16.89 -15.55 24.10
C SER A 294 15.42 -15.96 24.26
N LEU A 295 14.49 -15.25 23.62
CA LEU A 295 13.07 -15.57 23.69
C LEU A 295 12.73 -16.86 22.92
N ILE A 296 13.37 -17.07 21.77
CA ILE A 296 13.19 -18.29 20.96
C ILE A 296 13.75 -19.51 21.70
N ALA A 297 14.94 -19.40 22.30
CA ALA A 297 15.54 -20.48 23.10
C ALA A 297 14.69 -20.83 24.34
N PHE A 298 14.07 -19.83 24.98
CA PHE A 298 13.16 -20.04 26.10
C PHE A 298 11.89 -20.81 25.68
N ASN A 299 11.27 -20.43 24.56
CA ASN A 299 10.10 -21.15 24.03
C ASN A 299 10.42 -22.58 23.61
N PHE A 300 11.59 -22.82 23.01
CA PHE A 300 12.00 -24.18 22.65
C PHE A 300 12.32 -25.04 23.88
N GLY A 301 12.96 -24.49 24.91
CA GLY A 301 13.22 -25.20 26.16
C GLY A 301 11.91 -25.59 26.87
N PHE A 302 10.92 -24.70 26.88
CA PHE A 302 9.60 -24.99 27.44
C PHE A 302 8.87 -26.10 26.67
N MET A 303 8.90 -26.06 25.33
CA MET A 303 8.30 -27.10 24.49
C MET A 303 8.97 -28.45 24.67
N ILE A 304 10.31 -28.51 24.79
CA ILE A 304 11.04 -29.75 25.03
C ILE A 304 10.70 -30.33 26.41
N ALA A 305 10.57 -29.50 27.45
CA ALA A 305 10.20 -29.95 28.79
C ALA A 305 8.77 -30.52 28.85
N VAL A 306 7.81 -29.84 28.19
CA VAL A 306 6.42 -30.33 28.09
C VAL A 306 6.37 -31.64 27.29
N PHE A 307 7.13 -31.75 26.20
CA PHE A 307 7.18 -32.96 25.37
C PHE A 307 7.86 -34.13 26.09
N ALA A 308 8.90 -33.87 26.88
CA ALA A 308 9.54 -34.86 27.74
C ALA A 308 8.60 -35.36 28.85
N GLN A 309 7.79 -34.46 29.45
CA GLN A 309 6.73 -34.86 30.39
C GLN A 309 5.62 -35.68 29.71
N MET A 310 5.31 -35.41 28.44
CA MET A 310 4.31 -36.16 27.68
C MET A 310 4.79 -37.58 27.31
N LEU A 311 6.09 -37.75 27.04
CA LEU A 311 6.70 -39.04 26.68
C LEU A 311 6.93 -39.97 27.89
N LEU A 312 7.11 -39.42 29.10
CA LEU A 312 7.40 -40.22 30.31
C LEU A 312 6.16 -40.77 31.03
N LYS A 313 4.95 -40.54 30.49
CA LYS A 313 3.67 -41.15 30.94
C LYS A 313 3.52 -41.24 32.48
N THR A 314 3.86 -40.18 33.19
CA THR A 314 3.64 -40.08 34.63
C THR A 314 2.27 -39.45 34.91
N PRO A 315 1.45 -40.01 35.82
CA PRO A 315 0.20 -39.38 36.21
C PRO A 315 0.51 -38.07 36.97
N SER A 316 -0.34 -37.07 36.75
CA SER A 316 -0.23 -35.71 37.27
C SER A 316 0.10 -35.63 38.77
N PRO A 317 0.75 -34.54 39.17
CA PRO A 317 0.03 -33.66 40.08
C PRO A 317 -0.07 -32.22 39.56
N THR A 318 -1.05 -31.55 40.12
CA THR A 318 -1.56 -30.20 39.88
C THR A 318 -0.53 -29.14 39.44
N PHE A 319 -0.94 -28.39 38.41
CA PHE A 319 -0.26 -27.32 37.67
C PHE A 319 0.38 -26.18 38.50
N PHE A 320 0.24 -26.18 39.83
CA PHE A 320 0.61 -25.07 40.71
C PHE A 320 1.89 -25.28 41.54
N GLN A 321 2.59 -26.42 41.43
CA GLN A 321 3.82 -26.68 42.22
C GLN A 321 5.14 -26.67 41.44
N CYS A 322 5.14 -26.56 40.11
CA CYS A 322 6.37 -26.63 39.30
C CYS A 322 7.07 -25.28 39.02
N VAL A 323 6.45 -24.15 39.41
CA VAL A 323 7.01 -22.80 39.16
C VAL A 323 8.36 -22.55 39.86
N PRO A 324 8.63 -23.00 41.10
CA PRO A 324 9.92 -22.69 41.75
C PRO A 324 11.10 -23.56 41.27
N ILE A 325 10.86 -24.74 40.70
CA ILE A 325 11.94 -25.65 40.26
C ILE A 325 12.50 -25.25 38.89
N GLY A 326 11.64 -24.78 37.97
CA GLY A 326 12.07 -24.33 36.64
C GLY A 326 12.97 -23.09 36.69
N ILE A 327 12.74 -22.19 37.65
CA ILE A 327 13.56 -20.99 37.86
C ILE A 327 14.97 -21.36 38.35
N LEU A 328 15.10 -22.38 39.20
CA LEU A 328 16.40 -22.80 39.75
C LEU A 328 17.32 -23.43 38.68
N VAL A 329 16.76 -24.22 37.76
CA VAL A 329 17.54 -24.84 36.66
C VAL A 329 17.97 -23.79 35.63
N GLY A 330 17.12 -22.80 35.35
CA GLY A 330 17.44 -21.70 34.43
C GLY A 330 18.61 -20.82 34.89
N VAL A 331 18.70 -20.55 36.20
CA VAL A 331 19.80 -19.75 36.78
C VAL A 331 21.14 -20.49 36.71
N VAL A 332 21.16 -21.81 36.91
CA VAL A 332 22.39 -22.61 36.82
C VAL A 332 22.90 -22.71 35.38
N ALA A 333 22.01 -22.89 34.41
CA ALA A 333 22.37 -22.94 32.99
C ALA A 333 22.90 -21.58 32.47
N ALA A 334 22.29 -20.47 32.89
CA ALA A 334 22.78 -19.13 32.57
C ALA A 334 24.16 -18.85 33.19
N GLY A 335 24.40 -19.31 34.42
CA GLY A 335 25.70 -19.17 35.09
C GLY A 335 26.83 -19.94 34.40
N ALA A 336 26.58 -21.18 33.97
CA ALA A 336 27.57 -21.99 33.25
C ALA A 336 27.94 -21.40 31.88
N THR A 337 26.97 -20.82 31.18
CA THR A 337 27.19 -20.18 29.87
C THR A 337 27.98 -18.86 30.02
N PHE A 338 27.77 -18.12 31.11
CA PHE A 338 28.53 -16.90 31.40
C PHE A 338 29.99 -17.19 31.79
N ALA A 339 30.25 -18.29 32.50
CA ALA A 339 31.61 -18.73 32.83
C ALA A 339 32.41 -19.19 31.59
N ALA A 340 31.75 -19.86 30.63
CA ALA A 340 32.38 -20.33 29.41
C ALA A 340 32.75 -19.20 28.42
N LEU A 341 31.99 -18.08 28.39
CA LEU A 341 32.32 -16.92 27.54
C LEU A 341 33.44 -16.04 28.12
N LYS A 342 33.68 -16.05 29.43
CA LYS A 342 34.72 -15.23 30.07
C LYS A 342 36.13 -15.80 29.91
N PHE A 343 36.27 -17.09 29.57
CA PHE A 343 37.55 -17.78 29.39
C PHE A 343 38.07 -17.82 27.95
N ARG A 344 37.38 -17.18 27.01
CA ARG A 344 37.71 -17.21 25.57
C ARG A 344 37.80 -15.82 24.94
N GLY A 345 38.06 -14.81 25.78
CA GLY A 345 38.37 -13.43 25.39
C GLY A 345 39.87 -13.22 25.23
#